data_AF-A0A258JQB4-F1
#
_entry.id   AF-A0A258JQB4-F1
#
_cell.length_a   1.000
_cell.length_b   1.000
_cell.length_c   1.000
_cell.angle_alpha   90.00
_cell.angle_beta   90.00
_cell.angle_gamma   90.00
#
_symmetry.space_group_name_H-M   'P 1'
#
loop_
_entity.id
_entity.type
_entity.pdbx_description
1 polymer ?
#
loop_
_entity_poly.entity_id
_entity_poly.type
_entity_poly.pdbx_seq_one_letter_code
_entity_poly.pdbx_strand_id
1 'polypeptide(L)'
;MVLAIGDPFGVGQTVTQGIVSALARTQVGVSDYQFFIQTDAAINPGNSGGALVDMAGRLVGINTAIYSRSGGSHGIGFAIPSNMVSVVVATAKAGGKIVRRPWMGAKLQRVTPEIAESLGLPRPTGVLVQSVVPDGPVGKAGMKTGDLIIAVDGQAIDGPEALLYRFGTRPIGGKAVVTISRQGREQHMTVALEPPPETVPRQEAVITSRTPFAGVRVLNVSPAVADELRLDVDEGVVVVAGVAENSPADVAGFRTGDVILEVNGVRIERTGDLVTATRNPARSWRVTVSRGGRTISTVLGG
;
A
#
# COMPACT_ATOMS: atom_id res chain seq x y z
N MET A 1 -0.90 29.92 5.39
CA MET A 1 -2.35 29.95 5.65
C MET A 1 -3.07 29.22 4.53
N VAL A 2 -4.22 28.64 4.85
CA VAL A 2 -5.11 27.95 3.92
C VAL A 2 -6.55 28.34 4.20
N LEU A 3 -7.40 28.24 3.18
CA LEU A 3 -8.85 28.42 3.28
C LEU A 3 -9.53 27.09 2.92
N ALA A 4 -10.45 26.64 3.75
CA ALA A 4 -11.31 25.49 3.49
C ALA A 4 -12.68 25.98 3.03
N ILE A 5 -13.15 25.45 1.90
CA ILE A 5 -14.40 25.83 1.25
C ILE A 5 -15.27 24.58 1.13
N GLY A 6 -16.55 24.69 1.47
CA GLY A 6 -17.52 23.59 1.38
C GLY A 6 -18.93 24.03 1.77
N ASP A 7 -19.84 23.09 1.97
CA ASP A 7 -21.23 23.35 2.38
C ASP A 7 -21.53 22.63 3.71
N PRO A 8 -20.99 23.15 4.83
CA PRO A 8 -21.08 22.46 6.12
C PRO A 8 -22.53 22.44 6.60
N PHE A 9 -23.04 21.25 6.94
CA PHE A 9 -24.43 21.03 7.38
C PHE A 9 -25.52 21.52 6.42
N GLY A 10 -25.20 21.81 5.15
CA GLY A 10 -26.16 22.24 4.13
C GLY A 10 -26.67 23.67 4.29
N VAL A 11 -25.93 24.54 4.99
CA VAL A 11 -26.31 25.94 5.23
C VAL A 11 -25.90 26.88 4.07
N GLY A 12 -25.23 26.34 3.06
CA GLY A 12 -24.67 27.08 1.94
C GLY A 12 -23.14 27.13 1.96
N GLN A 13 -22.56 27.54 0.83
CA GLN A 13 -21.12 27.59 0.65
C GLN A 13 -20.46 28.49 1.71
N THR A 14 -19.63 27.88 2.55
CA THR A 14 -18.94 28.52 3.66
C THR A 14 -17.43 28.45 3.43
N VAL A 15 -16.73 29.49 3.88
CA VAL A 15 -15.27 29.57 3.88
C VAL A 15 -14.77 29.67 5.30
N THR A 16 -13.82 28.82 5.67
CA THR A 16 -13.10 28.89 6.95
C THR A 16 -11.61 29.02 6.69
N GLN A 17 -10.88 29.62 7.62
CA GLN A 17 -9.44 29.85 7.48
C GLN A 17 -8.63 29.13 8.55
N GLY A 18 -7.39 28.81 8.23
CA GLY A 18 -6.44 28.22 9.15
C GLY A 18 -5.02 28.21 8.60
N ILE A 19 -4.18 27.37 9.17
CA ILE A 19 -2.82 27.08 8.75
C ILE A 19 -2.67 25.59 8.39
N VAL A 20 -1.56 25.27 7.74
CA VAL A 20 -1.13 23.88 7.62
C VAL A 20 -0.49 23.51 8.96
N SER A 21 -1.14 22.65 9.73
CA SER A 21 -0.68 22.22 11.04
C SER A 21 0.34 21.09 10.95
N ALA A 22 0.23 20.22 9.94
CA ALA A 22 1.17 19.15 9.66
C ALA A 22 1.01 18.62 8.22
N LEU A 23 2.02 17.90 7.73
CA LEU A 23 2.01 17.20 6.44
C LEU A 23 2.22 15.70 6.65
N ALA A 24 1.90 14.91 5.63
CA ALA A 24 2.17 13.48 5.56
C ALA A 24 1.66 12.67 6.78
N ARG A 25 0.46 13.01 7.28
CA ARG A 25 -0.19 12.22 8.33
C ARG A 25 -0.72 10.91 7.73
N THR A 26 -0.14 9.80 8.18
CA THR A 26 -0.36 8.47 7.61
C THR A 26 -1.27 7.57 8.47
N GLN A 27 -1.40 7.88 9.76
CA GLN A 27 -2.11 7.05 10.75
C GLN A 27 -3.45 7.65 11.22
N VAL A 28 -4.23 8.22 10.31
CA VAL A 28 -5.51 8.85 10.67
C VAL A 28 -6.64 7.81 10.77
N GLY A 29 -6.48 6.62 10.17
CA GLY A 29 -7.46 5.53 10.26
C GLY A 29 -8.77 5.76 9.48
N VAL A 30 -8.85 6.85 8.70
CA VAL A 30 -10.06 7.25 7.96
C VAL A 30 -9.97 6.89 6.46
N SER A 31 -8.78 6.57 5.96
CA SER A 31 -8.58 6.20 4.57
C SER A 31 -7.38 5.27 4.42
N ASP A 32 -7.48 4.41 3.42
CA ASP A 32 -6.38 3.62 2.89
C ASP A 32 -5.26 4.49 2.28
N TYR A 33 -5.59 5.74 1.97
CA TYR A 33 -4.66 6.75 1.49
C TYR A 33 -4.08 7.47 2.70
N GLN A 34 -2.86 7.08 3.05
CA GLN A 34 -2.17 7.56 4.23
C GLN A 34 -1.43 8.89 4.00
N PHE A 35 -1.96 9.83 3.21
CA PHE A 35 -1.29 11.13 3.03
C PHE A 35 -2.30 12.26 3.17
N PHE A 36 -2.34 12.87 4.35
CA PHE A 36 -3.17 14.03 4.60
C PHE A 36 -2.34 15.28 4.86
N ILE A 37 -2.83 16.40 4.34
CA ILE A 37 -2.54 17.74 4.85
C ILE A 37 -3.42 17.93 6.07
N GLN A 38 -2.81 18.19 7.22
CA GLN A 38 -3.54 18.54 8.44
C GLN A 38 -3.70 20.06 8.50
N THR A 39 -4.88 20.53 8.85
CA THR A 39 -5.18 21.95 9.07
C THR A 39 -6.06 22.14 10.30
N ASP A 40 -5.95 23.31 10.91
CA ASP A 40 -6.83 23.79 11.98
C ASP A 40 -8.00 24.62 11.45
N ALA A 41 -8.08 24.86 10.14
CA ALA A 41 -9.25 25.43 9.51
C ALA A 41 -10.49 24.60 9.87
N ALA A 42 -11.59 25.26 10.20
CA ALA A 42 -12.78 24.56 10.65
C ALA A 42 -13.39 23.73 9.51
N ILE A 43 -13.27 22.41 9.62
CA ILE A 43 -13.88 21.42 8.73
C ILE A 43 -15.00 20.71 9.49
N ASN A 44 -16.20 20.66 8.93
CA ASN A 44 -17.36 19.97 9.51
C ASN A 44 -18.01 19.05 8.46
N PRO A 45 -18.88 18.12 8.86
CA PRO A 45 -19.71 17.38 7.91
C PRO A 45 -20.36 18.31 6.88
N GLY A 46 -20.21 17.98 5.59
CA GLY A 46 -20.61 18.85 4.46
C GLY A 46 -19.45 19.62 3.81
N ASN A 47 -18.31 19.77 4.48
CA ASN A 47 -17.08 20.23 3.82
C ASN A 47 -16.35 19.13 3.04
N SER A 48 -16.63 17.86 3.31
CA SER A 48 -16.02 16.72 2.61
C SER A 48 -16.27 16.79 1.10
N GLY A 49 -15.20 16.66 0.31
CA GLY A 49 -15.20 16.87 -1.14
C GLY A 49 -14.91 18.32 -1.55
N GLY A 50 -15.01 19.28 -0.63
CA GLY A 50 -14.71 20.69 -0.85
C GLY A 50 -13.21 21.02 -0.92
N ALA A 51 -12.88 22.23 -1.34
CA ALA A 51 -11.51 22.65 -1.62
C ALA A 51 -10.76 23.10 -0.35
N LEU A 52 -9.47 22.76 -0.29
CA LEU A 52 -8.48 23.44 0.55
C LEU A 52 -7.54 24.21 -0.37
N VAL A 53 -7.52 25.54 -0.24
CA VAL A 53 -6.73 26.44 -1.11
C VAL A 53 -5.72 27.24 -0.30
N ASP A 54 -4.60 27.62 -0.93
CA ASP A 54 -3.69 28.59 -0.35
C ASP A 54 -4.16 30.04 -0.54
N MET A 55 -3.40 31.01 -0.03
CA MET A 55 -3.75 32.44 -0.12
C MET A 55 -3.72 33.00 -1.55
N ALA A 56 -3.12 32.28 -2.50
CA ALA A 56 -3.16 32.64 -3.92
C ALA A 56 -4.35 31.98 -4.65
N GLY A 57 -5.24 31.28 -3.92
CA GLY A 57 -6.38 30.56 -4.48
C GLY A 57 -6.00 29.25 -5.18
N ARG A 58 -4.77 28.75 -5.01
CA ARG A 58 -4.33 27.49 -5.64
C ARG A 58 -4.84 26.32 -4.80
N LEU A 59 -5.40 25.31 -5.45
CA LEU A 59 -5.86 24.08 -4.80
C LEU A 59 -4.67 23.28 -4.25
N VAL A 60 -4.61 23.16 -2.92
CA VAL A 60 -3.58 22.37 -2.23
C VAL A 60 -4.10 21.02 -1.76
N GLY A 61 -5.42 20.87 -1.58
CA GLY A 61 -6.02 19.59 -1.25
C GLY A 61 -7.55 19.59 -1.29
N ILE A 62 -8.13 18.42 -0.99
CA ILE A 62 -9.59 18.20 -0.91
C ILE A 62 -9.93 17.79 0.51
N ASN A 63 -10.78 18.58 1.17
CA ASN A 63 -11.26 18.33 2.52
C ASN A 63 -11.92 16.94 2.57
N THR A 64 -11.52 16.10 3.51
CA THR A 64 -11.94 14.69 3.51
C THR A 64 -12.52 14.29 4.86
N ALA A 65 -11.81 14.58 5.94
CA ALA A 65 -12.14 14.06 7.26
C ALA A 65 -11.74 15.02 8.38
N ILE A 66 -12.23 14.73 9.58
CA ILE A 66 -11.82 15.38 10.83
C ILE A 66 -11.54 14.34 11.90
N TYR A 67 -10.67 14.69 12.85
CA TYR A 67 -10.61 13.99 14.12
C TYR A 67 -11.56 14.67 15.12
N SER A 68 -12.66 14.01 15.47
CA SER A 68 -13.63 14.55 16.42
C SER A 68 -14.31 13.46 17.23
N ARG A 69 -14.60 13.77 18.50
CA ARG A 69 -15.46 12.96 19.37
C ARG A 69 -16.90 13.45 19.43
N SER A 70 -17.15 14.72 19.07
CA SER A 70 -18.47 15.35 19.11
C SER A 70 -19.16 15.37 17.74
N GLY A 71 -18.41 15.13 16.66
CA GLY A 71 -18.86 15.30 15.28
C GLY A 71 -18.61 16.69 14.68
N GLY A 72 -18.18 17.66 15.50
CA GLY A 72 -17.76 19.00 15.04
C GLY A 72 -16.24 19.19 15.02
N SER A 73 -15.77 20.23 14.33
CA SER A 73 -14.35 20.60 14.29
C SER A 73 -13.82 20.95 15.68
N HIS A 74 -12.65 20.41 16.02
CA HIS A 74 -11.83 20.86 17.15
C HIS A 74 -10.43 21.33 16.69
N GLY A 75 -10.32 21.82 15.45
CA GLY A 75 -9.05 22.27 14.87
C GLY A 75 -8.13 21.14 14.38
N ILE A 76 -8.69 19.96 14.10
CA ILE A 76 -7.96 18.83 13.52
C ILE A 76 -8.72 18.32 12.29
N GLY A 77 -8.49 18.99 11.16
CA GLY A 77 -9.02 18.64 9.85
C GLY A 77 -7.98 18.01 8.94
N PHE A 78 -8.44 17.19 7.99
CA PHE A 78 -7.59 16.48 7.05
C PHE A 78 -8.08 16.67 5.61
N ALA A 79 -7.12 16.98 4.73
CA ALA A 79 -7.34 17.09 3.29
C ALA A 79 -6.39 16.17 2.51
N ILE A 80 -6.89 15.52 1.46
CA ILE A 80 -6.08 14.75 0.52
C ILE A 80 -5.31 15.74 -0.38
N PRO A 81 -3.96 15.65 -0.50
CA PRO A 81 -3.17 16.54 -1.33
C PRO A 81 -3.61 16.58 -2.80
N SER A 82 -3.56 17.76 -3.42
CA SER A 82 -3.99 17.97 -4.81
C SER A 82 -3.18 17.14 -5.83
N ASN A 83 -1.90 16.86 -5.54
CA ASN A 83 -1.09 15.94 -6.35
C ASN A 83 -1.67 14.53 -6.36
N MET A 84 -2.16 14.02 -5.22
CA MET A 84 -2.78 12.71 -5.16
C MET A 84 -4.11 12.70 -5.91
N VAL A 85 -4.94 13.73 -5.71
CA VAL A 85 -6.21 13.89 -6.45
C VAL A 85 -5.98 13.89 -7.96
N SER A 86 -4.91 14.52 -8.43
CA SER A 86 -4.56 14.56 -9.86
C SER A 86 -4.33 13.17 -10.46
N VAL A 87 -3.70 12.25 -9.72
CA VAL A 87 -3.51 10.86 -10.17
C VAL A 87 -4.84 10.10 -10.24
N VAL A 88 -5.72 10.31 -9.26
CA VAL A 88 -7.06 9.69 -9.25
C VAL A 88 -7.88 10.18 -10.44
N VAL A 89 -7.91 11.50 -10.67
CA VAL A 89 -8.61 12.12 -11.80
C VAL A 89 -8.05 11.64 -13.13
N ALA A 90 -6.73 11.54 -13.27
CA ALA A 90 -6.10 11.02 -14.48
C ALA A 90 -6.52 9.57 -14.75
N THR A 91 -6.55 8.73 -13.71
CA THR A 91 -7.04 7.34 -13.80
C THR A 91 -8.49 7.29 -14.27
N ALA A 92 -9.37 8.06 -13.65
CA ALA A 92 -10.79 8.09 -13.98
C ALA A 92 -11.03 8.59 -15.42
N LYS A 93 -10.31 9.64 -15.86
CA LYS A 93 -10.36 10.15 -17.23
C LYS A 93 -9.91 9.12 -18.28
N ALA A 94 -8.97 8.23 -17.91
CA ALA A 94 -8.54 7.13 -18.75
C ALA A 94 -9.51 5.92 -18.73
N GLY A 95 -10.67 6.03 -18.06
CA GLY A 95 -11.63 4.94 -17.90
C GLY A 95 -11.22 3.88 -16.88
N GLY A 96 -10.15 4.12 -16.12
CA GLY A 96 -9.66 3.23 -15.08
C GLY A 96 -10.56 3.26 -13.85
N LYS A 97 -10.86 2.07 -13.30
CA LYS A 97 -11.61 1.92 -12.04
C LYS A 97 -10.73 1.87 -10.80
N ILE A 98 -9.44 1.56 -10.98
CA ILE A 98 -8.46 1.36 -9.91
C ILE A 98 -7.27 2.26 -10.16
N VAL A 99 -6.92 3.07 -9.16
CA VAL A 99 -5.75 3.95 -9.20
C VAL A 99 -4.50 3.10 -9.07
N ARG A 100 -3.77 2.96 -10.18
CA ARG A 100 -2.48 2.28 -10.19
C ARG A 100 -1.37 3.26 -9.84
N ARG A 101 -0.47 2.87 -8.95
CA ARG A 101 0.67 3.68 -8.52
C ARG A 101 1.96 3.12 -9.12
N PRO A 102 2.99 3.97 -9.28
CA PRO A 102 4.33 3.48 -9.57
C PRO A 102 4.79 2.49 -8.50
N TRP A 103 5.24 1.33 -8.94
CA TRP A 103 5.82 0.29 -8.11
C TRP A 103 7.33 0.35 -8.20
N MET A 104 7.98 0.39 -7.04
CA MET A 104 9.44 0.51 -6.99
C MET A 104 10.15 -0.81 -7.34
N GLY A 105 9.55 -1.94 -6.95
CA GLY A 105 10.19 -3.25 -7.07
C GLY A 105 11.27 -3.49 -6.02
N ALA A 106 11.06 -3.02 -4.78
CA ALA A 106 11.96 -3.25 -3.66
C ALA A 106 11.19 -3.32 -2.33
N LYS A 107 11.71 -4.10 -1.37
CA LYS A 107 11.31 -4.00 0.03
C LYS A 107 12.10 -2.90 0.72
N LEU A 108 11.38 -2.09 1.45
CA LEU A 108 11.87 -0.85 2.04
C LEU A 108 11.72 -0.90 3.55
N GLN A 109 12.75 -0.45 4.25
CA GLN A 109 12.80 -0.44 5.69
C GLN A 109 13.06 0.98 6.21
N ARG A 110 12.32 1.38 7.26
CA ARG A 110 12.63 2.62 7.97
C ARG A 110 14.02 2.50 8.61
N VAL A 111 14.82 3.56 8.47
CA VAL A 111 16.06 3.70 9.23
C VAL A 111 15.69 4.05 10.68
N THR A 112 15.95 3.14 11.62
CA THR A 112 15.84 3.39 13.06
C THR A 112 17.12 4.06 13.59
N PRO A 113 17.14 4.60 14.82
CA PRO A 113 18.36 5.14 15.43
C PRO A 113 19.54 4.15 15.41
N GLU A 114 19.27 2.86 15.66
CA GLU A 114 20.28 1.80 15.69
C GLU A 114 20.83 1.53 14.28
N ILE A 115 19.96 1.49 13.28
CA ILE A 115 20.37 1.38 11.87
C ILE A 115 21.19 2.61 11.47
N ALA A 116 20.76 3.81 11.85
CA ALA A 116 21.46 5.06 11.55
C ALA A 116 22.88 5.06 12.13
N GLU A 117 23.04 4.64 13.38
CA GLU A 117 24.34 4.50 14.04
C GLU A 117 25.25 3.51 13.29
N SER A 118 24.74 2.33 12.94
CA SER A 118 25.50 1.32 12.18
C SER A 118 25.96 1.80 10.80
N LEU A 119 25.20 2.73 10.19
CA LEU A 119 25.49 3.32 8.88
C LEU A 119 26.32 4.62 8.99
N GLY A 120 26.62 5.08 10.21
CA GLY A 120 27.34 6.33 10.46
C GLY A 120 26.54 7.59 10.11
N LEU A 121 25.21 7.51 10.13
CA LEU A 121 24.32 8.64 9.85
C LEU A 121 24.13 9.50 11.11
N PRO A 122 24.12 10.84 11.00
CA PRO A 122 23.90 11.73 12.15
C PRO A 122 22.46 11.69 12.67
N ARG A 123 21.50 11.25 11.84
CA ARG A 123 20.06 11.16 12.16
C ARG A 123 19.43 9.99 11.41
N PRO A 124 18.38 9.36 11.97
CA PRO A 124 17.62 8.30 11.31
C PRO A 124 16.73 8.87 10.19
N THR A 125 17.34 9.08 9.02
CA THR A 125 16.70 9.68 7.84
C THR A 125 16.87 8.81 6.62
N GLY A 126 15.99 8.98 5.64
CA GLY A 126 15.95 8.16 4.43
C GLY A 126 15.27 6.82 4.63
N VAL A 127 15.44 5.94 3.64
CA VAL A 127 14.80 4.63 3.59
C VAL A 127 15.81 3.59 3.12
N LEU A 128 16.01 2.54 3.92
CA LEU A 128 16.94 1.47 3.61
C LEU A 128 16.31 0.46 2.64
N VAL A 129 17.04 0.05 1.62
CA VAL A 129 16.64 -0.99 0.68
C VAL A 129 16.97 -2.36 1.26
N GLN A 130 15.95 -3.13 1.64
CA GLN A 130 16.10 -4.46 2.24
C GLN A 130 16.27 -5.55 1.17
N SER A 131 15.46 -5.49 0.11
CA SER A 131 15.57 -6.39 -1.05
C SER A 131 15.15 -5.67 -2.32
N VAL A 132 15.60 -6.17 -3.46
CA VAL A 132 15.29 -5.63 -4.78
C VAL A 132 14.80 -6.77 -5.67
N VAL A 133 13.69 -6.52 -6.39
CA VAL A 133 13.23 -7.40 -7.47
C VAL A 133 14.13 -7.15 -8.68
N PRO A 134 14.93 -8.13 -9.15
CA PRO A 134 15.94 -7.90 -10.18
C PRO A 134 15.40 -7.27 -11.47
N ASP A 135 14.25 -7.75 -11.96
CA ASP A 135 13.60 -7.24 -13.17
C ASP A 135 12.63 -6.08 -12.91
N GLY A 136 12.53 -5.62 -11.66
CA GLY A 136 11.73 -4.47 -11.25
C GLY A 136 12.38 -3.13 -11.62
N PRO A 137 11.65 -2.01 -11.50
CA PRO A 137 12.13 -0.70 -11.94
C PRO A 137 13.44 -0.26 -11.29
N VAL A 138 13.60 -0.44 -9.97
CA VAL A 138 14.87 -0.09 -9.31
C VAL A 138 15.98 -1.11 -9.52
N GLY A 139 15.65 -2.39 -9.70
CA GLY A 139 16.61 -3.42 -10.08
C GLY A 139 17.27 -3.12 -11.42
N LYS A 140 16.45 -2.79 -12.43
CA LYS A 140 16.90 -2.32 -13.75
C LYS A 140 17.70 -1.01 -13.69
N ALA A 141 17.41 -0.14 -12.73
CA ALA A 141 18.17 1.09 -12.49
C ALA A 141 19.50 0.85 -11.73
N GLY A 142 19.79 -0.38 -11.31
CA GLY A 142 21.03 -0.75 -10.62
C GLY A 142 21.02 -0.52 -9.11
N MET A 143 19.84 -0.36 -8.49
CA MET A 143 19.67 -0.33 -7.04
C MET A 143 19.98 -1.71 -6.44
N LYS A 144 20.53 -1.71 -5.22
CA LYS A 144 20.99 -2.92 -4.52
C LYS A 144 20.50 -2.90 -3.08
N THR A 145 20.40 -4.09 -2.48
CA THR A 145 20.23 -4.23 -1.03
C THR A 145 21.34 -3.47 -0.30
N GLY A 146 20.95 -2.74 0.75
CA GLY A 146 21.83 -1.89 1.54
C GLY A 146 21.96 -0.45 1.03
N ASP A 147 21.40 -0.11 -0.13
CA ASP A 147 21.30 1.28 -0.55
C ASP A 147 20.37 2.07 0.38
N LEU A 148 20.73 3.33 0.64
CA LEU A 148 19.90 4.27 1.40
C LEU A 148 19.26 5.28 0.44
N ILE A 149 17.94 5.24 0.28
CA ILE A 149 17.22 6.25 -0.50
C ILE A 149 17.10 7.53 0.34
N ILE A 150 17.48 8.68 -0.24
CA ILE A 150 17.52 9.97 0.45
C ILE A 150 16.72 11.08 -0.23
N ALA A 151 16.42 10.95 -1.54
CA ALA A 151 15.55 11.91 -2.23
C ALA A 151 14.81 11.30 -3.42
N VAL A 152 13.71 11.96 -3.81
CA VAL A 152 12.99 11.71 -5.07
C VAL A 152 12.81 13.05 -5.79
N ASP A 153 13.28 13.13 -7.03
CA ASP A 153 13.30 14.33 -7.88
C ASP A 153 13.89 15.56 -7.16
N GLY A 154 15.01 15.36 -6.47
CA GLY A 154 15.71 16.39 -5.70
C GLY A 154 15.03 16.77 -4.37
N GLN A 155 13.88 16.20 -4.05
CA GLN A 155 13.19 16.45 -2.80
C GLN A 155 13.56 15.40 -1.76
N ALA A 156 14.14 15.86 -0.65
CA ALA A 156 14.56 14.99 0.45
C ALA A 156 13.40 14.14 1.00
N ILE A 157 13.73 12.92 1.44
CA ILE A 157 12.82 12.02 2.12
C ILE A 157 13.36 11.68 3.51
N ASP A 158 12.53 11.90 4.53
CA ASP A 158 12.93 11.64 5.92
C ASP A 158 12.57 10.21 6.35
N GLY A 159 11.74 9.50 5.59
CA GLY A 159 11.30 8.14 5.88
C GLY A 159 10.38 7.54 4.83
N PRO A 160 9.87 6.32 5.05
CA PRO A 160 9.04 5.58 4.10
C PRO A 160 7.79 6.34 3.65
N GLU A 161 7.16 7.09 4.55
CA GLU A 161 5.99 7.92 4.24
C GLU A 161 6.29 8.95 3.15
N ALA A 162 7.39 9.67 3.29
CA ALA A 162 7.80 10.69 2.34
C ALA A 162 8.14 10.07 0.99
N LEU A 163 8.83 8.92 0.98
CA LEU A 163 9.12 8.16 -0.23
C LEU A 163 7.84 7.69 -0.93
N LEU A 164 6.93 7.05 -0.20
CA LEU A 164 5.66 6.56 -0.74
C LEU A 164 4.82 7.70 -1.32
N TYR A 165 4.77 8.86 -0.65
CA TYR A 165 4.08 10.03 -1.20
C TYR A 165 4.76 10.56 -2.47
N ARG A 166 6.06 10.85 -2.41
CA ARG A 166 6.78 11.49 -3.53
C ARG A 166 6.86 10.60 -4.76
N PHE A 167 7.06 9.30 -4.58
CA PHE A 167 7.12 8.33 -5.67
C PHE A 167 5.70 7.93 -6.12
N GLY A 168 4.80 7.62 -5.18
CA GLY A 168 3.46 7.10 -5.45
C GLY A 168 2.46 8.12 -6.02
N THR A 169 2.76 9.43 -5.93
CA THR A 169 1.95 10.49 -6.57
C THR A 169 2.44 10.88 -7.97
N ARG A 170 3.49 10.21 -8.49
CA ARG A 170 3.92 10.43 -9.86
C ARG A 170 3.04 9.67 -10.86
N PRO A 171 2.82 10.22 -12.06
CA PRO A 171 2.08 9.51 -13.10
C PRO A 171 2.89 8.31 -13.61
N ILE A 172 2.19 7.22 -13.89
CA ILE A 172 2.75 6.06 -14.58
C ILE A 172 3.14 6.43 -16.02
N GLY A 173 4.17 5.78 -16.55
CA GLY A 173 4.69 5.95 -17.92
C GLY A 173 5.86 6.93 -18.02
N GLY A 174 6.19 7.63 -16.93
CA GLY A 174 7.33 8.53 -16.84
C GLY A 174 8.56 7.90 -16.19
N LYS A 175 9.48 8.76 -15.76
CA LYS A 175 10.66 8.41 -14.96
C LYS A 175 10.77 9.37 -13.78
N ALA A 176 11.31 8.89 -12.67
CA ALA A 176 11.69 9.72 -11.52
C ALA A 176 13.19 9.54 -11.23
N VAL A 177 13.83 10.60 -10.73
CA VAL A 177 15.21 10.54 -10.27
C VAL A 177 15.20 10.21 -8.78
N VAL A 178 15.64 9.02 -8.43
CA VAL A 178 15.80 8.58 -7.04
C VAL A 178 17.26 8.78 -6.65
N THR A 179 17.51 9.64 -5.67
CA THR A 179 18.85 9.82 -5.11
C THR A 179 19.05 8.83 -3.98
N ILE A 180 20.14 8.08 -4.05
CA ILE A 180 20.56 7.14 -3.01
C ILE A 180 21.93 7.51 -2.46
N SER A 181 22.26 7.01 -1.28
CA SER A 181 23.61 6.91 -0.73
C SER A 181 24.03 5.45 -0.69
N ARG A 182 25.15 5.14 -1.33
CA ARG A 182 25.78 3.80 -1.32
C ARG A 182 27.21 3.96 -0.85
N GLN A 183 27.55 3.34 0.29
CA GLN A 183 28.89 3.45 0.90
C GLN A 183 29.30 4.92 1.12
N GLY A 184 28.36 5.77 1.55
CA GLY A 184 28.58 7.19 1.79
C GLY A 184 28.69 8.08 0.55
N ARG A 185 28.50 7.52 -0.66
CA ARG A 185 28.50 8.28 -1.92
C ARG A 185 27.10 8.41 -2.48
N GLU A 186 26.72 9.63 -2.84
CA GLU A 186 25.45 9.88 -3.50
C GLU A 186 25.45 9.39 -4.95
N GLN A 187 24.35 8.77 -5.37
CA GLN A 187 24.11 8.34 -6.75
C GLN A 187 22.69 8.70 -7.16
N HIS A 188 22.52 9.13 -8.40
CA HIS A 188 21.21 9.40 -8.99
C HIS A 188 20.79 8.24 -9.88
N MET A 189 19.67 7.62 -9.53
CA MET A 189 19.09 6.52 -10.29
C MET A 189 17.86 7.01 -11.02
N THR A 190 17.83 6.84 -12.34
CA THR A 190 16.62 7.10 -13.12
C THR A 190 15.74 5.86 -13.09
N VAL A 191 14.62 5.94 -12.40
CA VAL A 191 13.69 4.82 -12.15
C VAL A 191 12.44 5.00 -13.00
N ALA A 192 12.03 3.94 -13.71
CA ALA A 192 10.80 3.93 -14.49
C ALA A 192 9.57 3.93 -13.56
N LEU A 193 8.54 4.71 -13.92
CA LEU A 193 7.30 4.78 -13.17
C LEU A 193 6.28 3.81 -13.78
N GLU A 194 6.38 2.54 -13.41
CA GLU A 194 5.56 1.45 -13.94
C GLU A 194 4.65 0.90 -12.85
N PRO A 195 3.43 0.42 -13.19
CA PRO A 195 2.61 -0.29 -12.23
C PRO A 195 3.28 -1.61 -11.83
N PRO A 196 2.90 -2.21 -10.69
CA PRO A 196 3.35 -3.55 -10.36
C PRO A 196 2.92 -4.53 -11.47
N PRO A 197 3.82 -5.42 -11.94
CA PRO A 197 3.54 -6.31 -13.06
C PRO A 197 2.67 -7.50 -12.67
N GLU A 198 1.89 -8.00 -13.62
CA GLU A 198 1.25 -9.33 -13.57
C GLU A 198 2.24 -10.38 -14.10
N THR A 199 3.20 -10.79 -13.26
CA THR A 199 4.25 -11.76 -13.64
C THR A 199 3.71 -13.17 -13.86
N VAL A 200 2.57 -13.50 -13.24
CA VAL A 200 1.84 -14.75 -13.40
C VAL A 200 0.36 -14.44 -13.65
N PRO A 201 -0.35 -15.21 -14.49
CA PRO A 201 -1.78 -14.99 -14.69
C PRO A 201 -2.54 -15.18 -13.38
N ARG A 202 -3.43 -14.25 -13.01
CA ARG A 202 -4.22 -14.32 -11.75
C ARG A 202 -4.89 -15.68 -11.52
N GLN A 203 -5.34 -16.32 -12.60
CA GLN A 203 -5.95 -17.67 -12.64
C GLN A 203 -6.74 -18.02 -11.38
N GLU A 204 -7.99 -17.57 -11.35
CA GLU A 204 -8.90 -17.89 -10.25
C GLU A 204 -9.26 -19.37 -10.24
N ALA A 205 -9.26 -19.97 -9.05
CA ALA A 205 -9.79 -21.30 -8.83
C ALA A 205 -10.62 -21.32 -7.56
N VAL A 206 -11.74 -22.06 -7.60
CA VAL A 206 -12.53 -22.36 -6.41
C VAL A 206 -12.30 -23.82 -6.06
N ILE A 207 -11.87 -24.08 -4.83
CA ILE A 207 -11.65 -25.44 -4.35
C ILE A 207 -12.99 -26.01 -3.91
N THR A 208 -13.44 -27.08 -4.58
CA THR A 208 -14.72 -27.75 -4.32
C THR A 208 -14.54 -29.19 -3.88
N SER A 209 -13.31 -29.70 -3.86
CA SER A 209 -13.01 -31.05 -3.36
C SER A 209 -13.39 -31.15 -1.88
N ARG A 210 -13.88 -32.33 -1.46
CA ARG A 210 -14.28 -32.61 -0.06
C ARG A 210 -13.04 -32.68 0.84
N THR A 211 -12.49 -31.51 1.15
CA THR A 211 -11.29 -31.27 1.95
C THR A 211 -11.51 -30.04 2.82
N PRO A 212 -10.63 -29.74 3.78
CA PRO A 212 -10.69 -28.50 4.56
C PRO A 212 -10.59 -27.22 3.73
N PHE A 213 -10.21 -27.31 2.45
CA PHE A 213 -10.13 -26.15 1.55
C PHE A 213 -11.42 -25.91 0.76
N ALA A 214 -12.44 -26.76 0.91
CA ALA A 214 -13.69 -26.62 0.19
C ALA A 214 -14.35 -25.25 0.50
N GLY A 215 -14.68 -24.49 -0.53
CA GLY A 215 -15.27 -23.15 -0.43
C GLY A 215 -14.25 -22.01 -0.47
N VAL A 216 -12.95 -22.29 -0.56
CA VAL A 216 -11.93 -21.25 -0.79
C VAL A 216 -11.86 -20.88 -2.27
N ARG A 217 -11.80 -19.57 -2.54
CA ARG A 217 -11.42 -18.98 -3.83
C ARG A 217 -9.98 -18.51 -3.81
N VAL A 218 -9.11 -18.98 -4.70
CA VAL A 218 -7.66 -18.69 -4.72
C VAL A 218 -7.21 -18.00 -6.01
N LEU A 219 -6.07 -17.29 -5.95
CA LEU A 219 -5.46 -16.56 -7.06
C LEU A 219 -3.92 -16.77 -7.04
N ASN A 220 -3.28 -16.79 -8.20
CA ASN A 220 -1.82 -16.70 -8.26
C ASN A 220 -1.35 -15.31 -7.77
N VAL A 221 -0.20 -15.25 -7.10
CA VAL A 221 0.37 -13.99 -6.62
C VAL A 221 1.36 -13.45 -7.62
N SER A 222 0.99 -12.36 -8.25
CA SER A 222 1.92 -11.46 -8.91
C SER A 222 2.16 -10.23 -8.02
N PRO A 223 3.20 -9.41 -8.28
CA PRO A 223 3.34 -8.11 -7.65
C PRO A 223 2.08 -7.24 -7.76
N ALA A 224 1.35 -7.32 -8.87
CA ALA A 224 0.09 -6.59 -9.05
C ALA A 224 -1.01 -7.07 -8.11
N VAL A 225 -1.15 -8.39 -7.92
CA VAL A 225 -2.10 -8.97 -6.97
C VAL A 225 -1.71 -8.65 -5.53
N ALA A 226 -0.42 -8.72 -5.20
CA ALA A 226 0.08 -8.37 -3.87
C ALA A 226 -0.18 -6.90 -3.52
N ASP A 227 0.01 -5.97 -4.47
CA ASP A 227 -0.32 -4.55 -4.28
C ASP A 227 -1.82 -4.32 -4.11
N GLU A 228 -2.65 -4.94 -4.96
CA GLU A 228 -4.11 -4.82 -4.92
C GLU A 228 -4.70 -5.32 -3.59
N LEU A 229 -4.21 -6.46 -3.10
CA LEU A 229 -4.68 -7.10 -1.87
C LEU A 229 -3.87 -6.70 -0.63
N ARG A 230 -2.86 -5.82 -0.76
CA ARG A 230 -1.97 -5.34 0.32
C ARG A 230 -1.28 -6.45 1.10
N LEU A 231 -0.64 -7.34 0.35
CA LEU A 231 0.00 -8.53 0.90
C LEU A 231 1.49 -8.27 1.08
N ASP A 232 2.00 -8.60 2.26
CA ASP A 232 3.43 -8.52 2.56
C ASP A 232 4.11 -9.86 2.24
N VAL A 233 4.16 -10.20 0.95
CA VAL A 233 4.81 -11.42 0.44
C VAL A 233 5.58 -11.13 -0.85
N ASP A 234 6.75 -11.76 -0.99
CA ASP A 234 7.57 -11.64 -2.21
C ASP A 234 7.20 -12.67 -3.27
N GLU A 235 6.78 -13.88 -2.85
CA GLU A 235 6.48 -15.04 -3.71
C GLU A 235 5.47 -15.99 -3.02
N GLY A 236 4.72 -16.81 -3.79
CA GLY A 236 3.81 -17.85 -3.29
C GLY A 236 2.43 -17.90 -4.00
N VAL A 237 1.45 -18.61 -3.42
CA VAL A 237 0.03 -18.56 -3.82
C VAL A 237 -0.79 -17.91 -2.72
N VAL A 238 -1.52 -16.86 -3.07
CA VAL A 238 -2.44 -16.21 -2.14
C VAL A 238 -3.80 -16.80 -2.32
N VAL A 239 -4.34 -17.06 -1.15
CA VAL A 239 -5.46 -17.89 -0.90
C VAL A 239 -6.53 -17.04 -0.27
N VAL A 240 -7.75 -17.29 -0.71
CA VAL A 240 -8.94 -16.61 -0.25
C VAL A 240 -9.05 -15.18 -0.80
N ALA A 241 -9.35 -15.06 -2.09
CA ALA A 241 -10.10 -13.90 -2.57
C ALA A 241 -11.53 -13.88 -1.97
N GLY A 242 -11.99 -15.01 -1.42
CA GLY A 242 -13.16 -15.14 -0.58
C GLY A 242 -13.26 -16.55 0.00
N VAL A 243 -13.83 -16.67 1.21
CA VAL A 243 -14.27 -17.95 1.78
C VAL A 243 -15.79 -17.98 1.68
N ALA A 244 -16.36 -19.07 1.20
CA ALA A 244 -17.80 -19.27 1.29
C ALA A 244 -18.22 -19.47 2.76
N GLU A 245 -19.22 -18.71 3.22
CA GLU A 245 -19.75 -18.83 4.59
C GLU A 245 -20.21 -20.26 4.90
N ASN A 246 -19.94 -20.74 6.11
CA ASN A 246 -20.28 -22.10 6.58
C ASN A 246 -19.65 -23.24 5.76
N SER A 247 -18.66 -22.95 4.91
CA SER A 247 -17.91 -23.98 4.19
C SER A 247 -16.90 -24.68 5.10
N PRO A 248 -16.40 -25.89 4.74
CA PRO A 248 -15.31 -26.53 5.47
C PRO A 248 -14.09 -25.61 5.66
N ALA A 249 -13.82 -24.73 4.70
CA ALA A 249 -12.75 -23.76 4.81
C ALA A 249 -12.99 -22.65 5.84
N ASP A 250 -14.23 -22.19 5.96
CA ASP A 250 -14.64 -21.23 6.97
C ASP A 250 -14.49 -21.83 8.37
N VAL A 251 -14.98 -23.07 8.54
CA VAL A 251 -14.84 -23.85 9.79
C VAL A 251 -13.37 -24.13 10.13
N ALA A 252 -12.53 -24.39 9.11
CA ALA A 252 -11.09 -24.56 9.27
C ALA A 252 -10.34 -23.25 9.62
N GLY A 253 -11.01 -22.10 9.53
CA GLY A 253 -10.48 -20.81 9.93
C GLY A 253 -9.61 -20.12 8.88
N PHE A 254 -9.75 -20.48 7.60
CA PHE A 254 -9.17 -19.70 6.50
C PHE A 254 -9.79 -18.30 6.44
N ARG A 255 -9.02 -17.30 6.02
CA ARG A 255 -9.46 -15.91 5.95
C ARG A 255 -9.01 -15.25 4.67
N THR A 256 -9.78 -14.27 4.22
CA THR A 256 -9.40 -13.41 3.09
C THR A 256 -8.02 -12.79 3.34
N GLY A 257 -7.10 -12.98 2.39
CA GLY A 257 -5.72 -12.50 2.47
C GLY A 257 -4.71 -13.48 3.07
N ASP A 258 -5.11 -14.72 3.41
CA ASP A 258 -4.15 -15.77 3.75
C ASP A 258 -3.29 -16.16 2.53
N VAL A 259 -2.02 -16.49 2.74
CA VAL A 259 -1.14 -16.99 1.67
C VAL A 259 -0.84 -18.45 1.94
N ILE A 260 -1.35 -19.40 1.15
CA ILE A 260 -0.96 -20.81 1.32
C ILE A 260 0.44 -20.98 0.75
N LEU A 261 1.36 -21.38 1.64
CA LEU A 261 2.75 -21.65 1.29
C LEU A 261 2.98 -23.15 1.07
N GLU A 262 2.33 -23.99 1.87
CA GLU A 262 2.53 -25.44 1.85
C GLU A 262 1.27 -26.20 2.26
N VAL A 263 1.03 -27.34 1.60
CA VAL A 263 0.01 -28.33 1.97
C VAL A 263 0.64 -29.71 1.97
N ASN A 264 0.58 -30.42 3.10
CA ASN A 264 1.09 -31.79 3.28
C ASN A 264 2.56 -31.98 2.84
N GLY A 265 3.43 -31.00 3.08
CA GLY A 265 4.83 -31.06 2.65
C GLY A 265 5.07 -30.64 1.19
N VAL A 266 4.02 -30.28 0.45
CA VAL A 266 4.11 -29.81 -0.93
C VAL A 266 4.04 -28.29 -0.94
N ARG A 267 5.11 -27.65 -1.45
CA ARG A 267 5.13 -26.20 -1.67
C ARG A 267 4.10 -25.81 -2.72
N ILE A 268 3.36 -24.75 -2.46
CA ILE A 268 2.29 -24.25 -3.32
C ILE A 268 2.75 -22.94 -3.96
N GLU A 269 3.02 -22.96 -5.27
CA GLU A 269 3.52 -21.80 -6.03
C GLU A 269 2.50 -21.27 -7.05
N ARG A 270 1.57 -22.13 -7.51
CA ARG A 270 0.43 -21.77 -8.35
C ARG A 270 -0.88 -22.36 -7.85
N THR A 271 -2.01 -21.78 -8.25
CA THR A 271 -3.35 -22.29 -7.94
C THR A 271 -3.53 -23.73 -8.41
N GLY A 272 -2.89 -24.13 -9.51
CA GLY A 272 -2.82 -25.52 -9.98
C GLY A 272 -2.16 -26.50 -8.99
N ASP A 273 -1.17 -26.05 -8.22
CA ASP A 273 -0.50 -26.87 -7.21
C ASP A 273 -1.46 -27.16 -6.07
N LEU A 274 -2.20 -26.14 -5.61
CA LEU A 274 -3.21 -26.31 -4.57
C LEU A 274 -4.35 -27.22 -5.03
N VAL A 275 -4.85 -27.03 -6.25
CA VAL A 275 -5.86 -27.90 -6.84
C VAL A 275 -5.37 -29.35 -6.85
N THR A 276 -4.11 -29.58 -7.22
CA THR A 276 -3.52 -30.92 -7.24
C THR A 276 -3.32 -31.50 -5.84
N ALA A 277 -2.79 -30.71 -4.90
CA ALA A 277 -2.55 -31.11 -3.52
C ALA A 277 -3.86 -31.49 -2.78
N THR A 278 -4.99 -30.92 -3.21
CA THR A 278 -6.32 -31.14 -2.62
C THR A 278 -7.16 -32.19 -3.35
N ARG A 279 -6.62 -32.88 -4.37
CA ARG A 279 -7.34 -33.96 -5.10
C ARG A 279 -7.47 -35.23 -4.27
N ASN A 280 -6.43 -35.58 -3.53
CA ASN A 280 -6.37 -36.84 -2.78
C ASN A 280 -6.85 -36.62 -1.35
N PRO A 281 -7.89 -37.34 -0.89
CA PRO A 281 -8.34 -37.26 0.49
C PRO A 281 -7.22 -37.66 1.45
N ALA A 282 -7.05 -36.89 2.53
CA ALA A 282 -6.15 -37.20 3.62
C ALA A 282 -6.92 -37.12 4.94
N ARG A 283 -6.59 -37.99 5.91
CA ARG A 283 -7.22 -37.95 7.26
C ARG A 283 -6.78 -36.73 8.07
N SER A 284 -5.60 -36.19 7.77
CA SER A 284 -5.07 -34.98 8.35
C SER A 284 -4.37 -34.14 7.28
N TRP A 285 -4.48 -32.82 7.43
CA TRP A 285 -3.94 -31.86 6.49
C TRP A 285 -2.99 -30.93 7.22
N ARG A 286 -1.69 -31.04 6.96
CA ARG A 286 -0.71 -30.06 7.45
C ARG A 286 -0.72 -28.89 6.50
N VAL A 287 -1.02 -27.70 7.00
CA VAL A 287 -1.14 -26.49 6.19
C VAL A 287 -0.27 -25.41 6.78
N THR A 288 0.52 -24.76 5.93
CA THR A 288 1.29 -23.58 6.30
C THR A 288 0.77 -22.38 5.52
N VAL A 289 0.34 -21.35 6.24
CA VAL A 289 -0.14 -20.10 5.68
C VAL A 289 0.68 -18.91 6.18
N SER A 290 0.86 -17.87 5.36
CA SER A 290 1.25 -16.55 5.85
C SER A 290 0.01 -15.68 6.05
N ARG A 291 -0.16 -15.12 7.25
CA ARG A 291 -1.26 -14.23 7.60
C ARG A 291 -0.70 -12.99 8.27
N GLY A 292 -0.86 -11.82 7.63
CA GLY A 292 -0.34 -10.55 8.15
C GLY A 292 1.19 -10.58 8.40
N GLY A 293 1.94 -11.21 7.49
CA GLY A 293 3.40 -11.37 7.60
C GLY A 293 3.87 -12.46 8.57
N ARG A 294 2.94 -13.17 9.25
CA ARG A 294 3.28 -14.27 10.15
C ARG A 294 2.99 -15.61 9.50
N THR A 295 3.99 -16.49 9.51
CA THR A 295 3.83 -17.88 9.10
C THR A 295 3.16 -18.69 10.22
N ILE A 296 2.07 -19.37 9.88
CA ILE A 296 1.27 -20.21 10.78
C ILE A 296 1.21 -21.61 10.17
N SER A 297 1.64 -22.60 10.93
CA SER A 297 1.49 -24.02 10.56
C SER A 297 0.44 -24.66 11.44
N THR A 298 -0.54 -25.32 10.84
CA THR A 298 -1.63 -26.01 11.54
C THR A 298 -1.87 -27.39 10.95
N VAL A 299 -2.56 -28.25 11.71
CA VAL A 299 -3.03 -29.55 11.26
C VAL A 299 -4.56 -29.55 11.34
N LEU A 300 -5.21 -29.75 10.20
CA LEU A 300 -6.67 -29.80 10.08
C LEU A 300 -7.13 -31.26 9.96
N GLY A 301 -8.29 -31.57 10.53
CA GLY A 301 -8.98 -32.84 10.29
C GLY A 301 -9.51 -32.88 8.85
N GLY A 302 -9.41 -34.04 8.20
CA GLY A 302 -9.89 -34.26 6.84
C GLY A 302 -11.33 -34.73 6.72
#